data_AF-A0A362X568-F1
#
_entry.id   AF-A0A362X568-F1
#
_cell.length_a   1.000
_cell.length_b   1.000
_cell.length_c   1.000
_cell.angle_alpha   90.00
_cell.angle_beta   90.00
_cell.angle_gamma   90.00
#
_symmetry.space_group_name_H-M   'P 1'
#
loop_
_entity.id
_entity.type
_entity.pdbx_description
1 polymer ?
#
loop_
_entity_poly.entity_id
_entity_poly.type
_entity_poly.pdbx_seq_one_letter_code
_entity_poly.pdbx_strand_id
1 'polypeptide(L)' 'MLYIGFTSNIKERIKAHQSGRGAFFTKKYNVFDLIYYEIYDDSKLARKRERQLKNWNKEWKWNLIKTSNPDLIKLEI' A
#
# COMPACT_ATOMS: atom_id res chain seq x y z
N MET A 1 6.34 -3.20 -8.97
CA MET A 1 5.15 -4.05 -8.70
C MET A 1 4.46 -3.46 -7.49
N LEU A 2 3.13 -3.49 -7.38
CA LEU A 2 2.42 -2.85 -6.27
C LEU A 2 1.71 -3.89 -5.39
N TYR A 3 1.91 -3.80 -4.08
CA TYR A 3 1.07 -4.46 -3.09
C TYR A 3 0.07 -3.46 -2.54
N ILE A 4 -1.20 -3.86 -2.43
CA ILE A 4 -2.29 -3.01 -1.93
C ILE A 4 -2.94 -3.73 -0.75
N GLY A 5 -3.00 -3.04 0.38
CA GLY A 5 -3.54 -3.55 1.63
C GLY A 5 -4.26 -2.46 2.41
N PHE A 6 -5.13 -2.85 3.33
CA PHE A 6 -5.62 -1.98 4.40
C PHE A 6 -5.11 -2.47 5.77
N THR A 7 -4.98 -1.55 6.73
CA THR A 7 -4.58 -1.83 8.11
C THR A 7 -5.04 -0.69 9.02
N SER A 8 -5.30 -0.98 10.29
CA SER A 8 -5.49 0.04 11.33
C SER A 8 -4.18 0.54 11.92
N ASN A 9 -3.09 -0.24 11.81
CA ASN A 9 -1.76 0.13 12.26
C ASN A 9 -0.76 -0.07 11.11
N ILE A 10 -0.30 1.03 10.51
CA ILE A 10 0.58 1.00 9.36
C ILE A 10 2.02 0.64 9.74
N LYS A 11 2.50 1.07 10.91
CA LYS A 11 3.86 0.79 11.40
C LYS A 11 4.06 -0.70 11.65
N GLU A 12 3.11 -1.34 12.33
CA GLU A 12 3.15 -2.79 12.57
C GLU A 12 3.09 -3.58 11.27
N ARG A 13 2.26 -3.13 10.32
CA ARG A 13 2.12 -3.79 9.01
C ARG A 13 3.43 -3.76 8.23
N ILE A 14 4.10 -2.61 8.16
CA ILE A 14 5.40 -2.48 7.49
C ILE A 14 6.44 -3.39 8.17
N LYS A 15 6.54 -3.35 9.50
CA LYS A 15 7.46 -4.21 10.25
C LYS A 15 7.23 -5.70 9.97
N ALA A 16 5.96 -6.14 9.94
CA ALA A 16 5.62 -7.52 9.63
C ALA A 16 6.03 -7.91 8.20
N HIS A 17 5.79 -7.03 7.22
CA HIS A 17 6.20 -7.26 5.83
C HIS A 17 7.73 -7.35 5.69
N GLN A 18 8.48 -6.41 6.28
CA GLN A 18 9.94 -6.41 6.28
C GLN A 18 10.53 -7.64 6.98
N SER A 19 9.92 -8.10 8.08
CA SER A 19 10.36 -9.30 8.79
C SER A 19 9.91 -10.62 8.13
N GLY A 20 9.33 -10.57 6.92
CA GLY A 20 8.86 -11.76 6.19
C GLY A 20 7.65 -12.47 6.83
N ARG A 21 7.01 -11.87 7.83
CA ARG A 21 5.79 -12.36 8.50
C ARG A 21 4.51 -11.77 7.90
N GLY A 22 4.64 -10.83 6.96
CA GLY A 22 3.54 -10.26 6.21
C GLY A 22 3.07 -11.16 5.07
N ALA A 23 2.36 -10.58 4.10
CA ALA A 23 1.80 -11.32 2.98
C ALA A 23 2.87 -12.04 2.15
N PHE A 24 2.61 -13.29 1.77
CA PHE A 24 3.52 -14.10 0.94
C PHE A 24 3.97 -13.36 -0.32
N PHE A 25 3.07 -12.59 -0.93
CA PHE A 25 3.37 -11.77 -2.11
C PHE A 25 4.50 -10.75 -1.86
N THR A 26 4.47 -10.03 -0.74
CA THR A 26 5.50 -9.04 -0.42
C THR A 26 6.86 -9.68 -0.18
N LYS A 27 6.88 -10.87 0.43
CA LYS A 27 8.10 -11.67 0.60
C LYS A 27 8.66 -12.17 -0.73
N LYS A 28 7.79 -12.69 -1.61
CA LYS A 28 8.19 -13.24 -2.92
C LYS A 28 8.79 -12.18 -3.84
N TYR A 29 8.29 -10.95 -3.80
CA TYR A 29 8.67 -9.88 -4.73
C TYR A 29 9.45 -8.73 -4.10
N ASN A 30 9.87 -8.87 -2.83
CA ASN A 30 10.66 -7.88 -2.11
C ASN A 30 10.04 -6.46 -2.11
N VAL A 31 8.71 -6.37 -2.05
CA VAL A 31 7.97 -5.09 -2.11
C VAL A 31 7.65 -4.62 -0.69
N PHE A 32 8.56 -3.83 -0.12
CA PHE A 32 8.47 -3.39 1.29
C PHE A 32 8.40 -1.88 1.48
N ASP A 33 8.70 -1.11 0.44
CA ASP A 33 8.67 0.34 0.52
C ASP A 33 7.24 0.85 0.48
N LEU A 34 6.87 1.60 1.51
CA LEU A 34 5.63 2.36 1.50
C LEU A 34 5.85 3.62 0.66
N ILE A 35 5.14 3.74 -0.44
CA ILE A 35 5.23 4.92 -1.32
C ILE A 35 3.92 5.73 -1.38
N TYR A 36 2.84 5.19 -0.81
CA TYR A 36 1.52 5.81 -0.81
C TYR A 36 0.62 5.21 0.28
N TYR A 37 -0.16 6.05 0.96
CA TYR A 37 -1.23 5.62 1.86
C TYR A 37 -2.38 6.64 1.84
N GLU A 38 -3.57 6.19 2.20
CA GLU A 38 -4.76 7.02 2.39
C GLU A 38 -5.33 6.70 3.79
N ILE A 39 -5.75 7.73 4.54
CA ILE A 39 -6.37 7.57 5.87
C ILE A 39 -7.88 7.73 5.73
N TYR A 40 -8.63 6.88 6.43
CA TYR A 40 -10.08 6.90 6.48
C TYR A 40 -10.56 6.68 7.90
N ASP A 41 -11.58 7.43 8.33
CA ASP A 41 -12.18 7.30 9.66
C ASP A 41 -13.09 6.07 9.78
N ASP A 42 -13.55 5.51 8.65
CA ASP A 42 -14.39 4.31 8.60
C ASP A 42 -13.67 3.16 7.88
N SER A 43 -13.53 2.04 8.59
CA SER A 43 -12.99 0.79 8.05
C SER A 43 -13.75 0.26 6.82
N LYS A 44 -15.05 0.55 6.68
CA LYS A 44 -15.85 0.18 5.49
C LYS A 44 -15.42 1.00 4.28
N LEU A 45 -15.18 2.29 4.44
CA LEU A 45 -14.66 3.16 3.38
C LEU A 45 -13.25 2.72 2.97
N ALA A 46 -12.38 2.45 3.95
CA ALA A 46 -11.02 1.95 3.70
C ALA A 46 -11.04 0.64 2.90
N ARG A 47 -11.88 -0.34 3.29
CA ARG A 47 -12.01 -1.62 2.57
C ARG A 47 -12.60 -1.44 1.16
N LYS A 48 -13.60 -0.57 1.00
CA LYS A 48 -14.19 -0.27 -0.32
C LYS A 48 -13.12 0.33 -1.24
N ARG A 49 -12.33 1.26 -0.73
CA ARG A 49 -11.22 1.87 -1.47
C ARG A 49 -10.14 0.86 -1.81
N GLU A 50 -9.73 0.01 -0.88
CA GLU A 50 -8.77 -1.06 -1.13
C GLU A 50 -9.24 -1.98 -2.26
N ARG A 51 -10.52 -2.40 -2.24
CA ARG A 51 -11.12 -3.22 -3.31
C ARG A 51 -11.13 -2.48 -4.65
N GLN A 52 -11.49 -1.20 -4.65
CA GLN A 52 -11.46 -0.36 -5.85
C GLN A 52 -10.06 -0.31 -6.45
N LEU A 53 -9.06 0.01 -5.63
CA LEU A 53 -7.66 0.07 -6.06
C LEU A 53 -7.19 -1.28 -6.57
N LYS A 54 -7.49 -2.40 -5.90
CA LYS A 54 -7.10 -3.74 -6.39
C LYS A 54 -7.61 -4.00 -7.82
N ASN A 55 -8.84 -3.58 -8.13
CA ASN A 55 -9.48 -3.74 -9.44
C ASN A 55 -9.02 -2.72 -10.50
N TRP A 56 -8.26 -1.69 -10.15
CA TRP A 56 -7.79 -0.71 -11.12
C TRP A 56 -6.74 -1.26 -12.07
N ASN A 57 -6.72 -0.68 -13.27
CA ASN A 57 -5.61 -0.80 -14.21
C ASN A 57 -4.30 -0.36 -13.56
N LYS A 58 -3.21 -1.02 -13.94
CA LYS A 58 -1.87 -0.76 -13.40
C LYS A 58 -1.48 0.71 -13.52
N GLU A 59 -1.75 1.32 -14.67
CA GLU A 59 -1.38 2.71 -14.95
C GLU A 59 -2.09 3.71 -14.04
N TRP A 60 -3.39 3.50 -13.77
CA TRP A 60 -4.16 4.39 -12.89
C TRP A 60 -3.63 4.39 -11.46
N LYS A 61 -3.18 3.22 -10.98
CA LYS A 61 -2.52 3.11 -9.66
C LYS A 61 -1.23 3.93 -9.63
N TRP A 62 -0.41 3.86 -10.67
CA TRP A 62 0.83 4.62 -10.73
C TRP A 62 0.58 6.13 -10.86
N ASN A 63 -0.39 6.53 -11.68
CA ASN A 63 -0.75 7.94 -11.82
C ASN A 63 -1.23 8.51 -10.50
N LEU A 64 -2.08 7.78 -9.76
CA LEU A 64 -2.51 8.19 -8.42
C LEU A 64 -1.33 8.42 -7.48
N ILE A 65 -0.38 7.47 -7.41
CA ILE A 65 0.79 7.57 -6.54
C ILE A 65 1.65 8.77 -6.95
N LYS A 66 1.92 8.93 -8.25
CA LYS A 66 2.76 9.99 -8.80
C LYS A 66 2.18 11.39 -8.62
N THR A 67 0.85 11.52 -8.51
CA THR A 67 0.22 12.80 -8.18
C THR A 67 0.68 13.33 -6.82
N SER A 68 0.88 12.46 -5.83
CA SER A 68 1.33 12.85 -4.48
C SER A 68 2.82 12.63 -4.23
N ASN A 69 3.44 11.70 -4.95
CA ASN A 69 4.82 11.25 -4.76
C ASN A 69 5.46 10.97 -6.13
N PRO A 70 5.77 12.01 -6.92
CA PRO A 70 6.22 11.87 -8.30
C PRO A 70 7.53 11.10 -8.43
N ASP A 71 8.43 11.28 -7.46
CA ASP A 71 9.76 10.64 -7.41
C ASP A 71 9.73 9.24 -6.79
N LEU A 72 8.56 8.78 -6.35
CA LEU A 72 8.35 7.46 -5.73
C LEU A 72 9.25 7.22 -4.51
N ILE A 73 9.52 8.28 -3.75
CA ILE A 73 10.37 8.22 -2.56
C ILE A 73 9.64 7.43 -1.48
N LYS A 74 10.39 6.59 -0.76
CA LYS A 74 9.87 5.87 0.39
C LYS A 74 9.37 6.84 1.47
N LEU A 75 8.14 6.64 1.92
CA LEU A 75 7.53 7.39 2.99
C LEU A 75 7.98 6.82 4.34
N GLU A 76 8.40 7.72 5.24
CA GLU A 76 8.73 7.40 6.62
C GLU A 76 7.55 7.80 7.52
N ILE A 77 7.14 6.91 8.41
CA ILE A 77 6.01 7.10 9.34
C ILE A 77 6.30 6.46 10.69
#